data_AF-A0A380E395-F1
#
_entry.id   AF-A0A380E395-F1
#
_cell.length_a   1.000
_cell.length_b   1.000
_cell.length_c   1.000
_cell.angle_alpha   90.00
_cell.angle_beta   90.00
_cell.angle_gamma   90.00
#
_symmetry.space_group_name_H-M   'P 1'
#
loop_
_entity.id
_entity.type
_entity.pdbx_description
1 polymer ?
#
loop_
_entity_poly.entity_id
_entity_poly.type
_entity_poly.pdbx_seq_one_letter_code
_entity_poly.pdbx_strand_id
1 'polypeptide(L)'
;MVTFLLGAFFRARLGNEVLENLIEPLIGGIYGTDIDKLSLMSTFPNFKEKEEAFGSLIKGMKDEKNKRLKQRQLYPGAPKGQFKQFKHGLNSFIEALEQDVKNKGVTIRYNTSVDDIITSQKQYKIVYSNQQEDVFDGILVTTPHQVFLNWFGQDPAFDYFKRWIVRLLQLLYWHLMKKTLKILMMVLAS
;
A
#
# COMPACT_ATOMS: atom_id res chain seq x y z
N MET A 1 -17.46 14.74 1.79
CA MET A 1 -16.74 14.12 2.92
C MET A 1 -15.60 15.04 3.30
N VAL A 2 -15.60 15.62 4.49
CA VAL A 2 -14.48 16.45 4.96
C VAL A 2 -13.33 15.50 5.29
N THR A 3 -12.31 15.44 4.45
CA THR A 3 -11.12 14.62 4.70
C THR A 3 -10.33 15.26 5.84
N PHE A 4 -10.26 14.59 6.99
CA PHE A 4 -9.35 14.97 8.05
C PHE A 4 -7.93 14.56 7.66
N LEU A 5 -7.03 15.53 7.57
CA LEU A 5 -5.62 15.27 7.34
C LEU A 5 -4.97 14.76 8.61
N LEU A 6 -4.12 13.75 8.47
CA LEU A 6 -3.49 13.04 9.58
C LEU A 6 -2.62 13.97 10.43
N GLY A 7 -1.79 14.79 9.79
CA GLY A 7 -0.95 15.77 10.48
C GLY A 7 -1.78 16.79 11.27
N ALA A 8 -2.79 17.39 10.62
CA ALA A 8 -3.71 18.32 11.28
C ALA A 8 -4.43 17.68 12.50
N PHE A 9 -4.85 16.41 12.38
CA PHE A 9 -5.48 15.68 13.48
C PHE A 9 -4.57 15.58 14.70
N PHE A 10 -3.31 15.18 14.51
CA PHE A 10 -2.37 15.01 15.62
C PHE A 10 -1.88 16.35 16.19
N ARG A 11 -1.59 17.37 15.35
CA ARG A 11 -1.21 18.72 15.84
C ARG A 11 -2.24 19.27 16.81
N ALA A 12 -3.52 19.20 16.45
CA ALA A 12 -4.61 19.72 17.27
C ALA A 12 -4.76 19.04 18.65
N ARG A 13 -4.23 17.82 18.80
CA ARG A 13 -4.44 16.99 20.01
C ARG A 13 -3.19 16.81 20.86
N LEU A 14 -2.02 16.84 20.24
CA LEU A 14 -0.74 16.51 20.88
C LEU A 14 0.31 17.62 20.69
N GLY A 15 0.05 18.61 19.84
CA GLY A 15 0.97 19.71 19.54
C GLY A 15 2.00 19.37 18.45
N ASN A 16 2.69 20.40 17.97
CA ASN A 16 3.67 20.29 16.88
C ASN A 16 4.90 19.50 17.29
N GLU A 17 5.38 19.69 18.52
CA GLU A 17 6.61 19.06 19.00
C GLU A 17 6.51 17.52 19.01
N VAL A 18 5.37 16.97 19.44
CA VAL A 18 5.11 15.52 19.42
C VAL A 18 4.92 15.02 18.00
N LEU A 19 4.30 15.83 17.12
CA LEU A 19 4.15 15.44 15.72
C LEU A 19 5.52 15.32 15.05
N GLU A 20 6.30 16.38 15.05
CA GLU A 20 7.53 16.51 14.26
C GLU A 20 8.65 15.59 14.77
N ASN A 21 8.78 15.40 16.08
CA ASN A 21 9.88 14.64 16.66
C ASN A 21 9.58 13.15 16.90
N LEU A 22 8.31 12.73 16.84
CA LEU A 22 7.92 11.35 17.15
C LEU A 22 7.00 10.75 16.09
N ILE A 23 5.85 11.37 15.82
CA ILE A 23 4.83 10.76 14.96
C ILE A 23 5.29 10.78 13.50
N GLU A 24 5.75 11.91 12.99
CA GLU A 24 6.18 12.07 11.60
C GLU A 24 7.35 11.14 11.23
N PRO A 25 8.42 11.00 12.04
CA PRO A 25 9.48 10.01 11.77
C PRO A 25 8.97 8.57 11.69
N LEU A 26 8.02 8.18 12.56
CA LEU A 26 7.44 6.83 12.57
C LEU A 26 6.56 6.57 11.34
N ILE A 27 5.71 7.53 10.98
CA ILE A 27 4.80 7.42 9.83
C ILE A 27 5.58 7.51 8.51
N GLY A 28 6.54 8.44 8.42
CA GLY A 28 7.41 8.62 7.27
C GLY A 28 8.21 7.36 6.95
N GLY A 29 8.64 6.60 7.96
CA GLY A 29 9.33 5.32 7.77
C GLY A 29 8.46 4.21 7.15
N ILE A 30 7.14 4.27 7.28
CA ILE A 30 6.21 3.24 6.78
C ILE A 30 5.64 3.63 5.42
N TYR A 31 5.16 4.87 5.29
CA TYR A 31 4.43 5.34 4.10
C TYR A 31 5.30 6.13 3.13
N GLY A 32 6.44 6.69 3.57
CA GLY A 32 7.33 7.47 2.70
C GLY A 32 6.71 8.77 2.17
N THR A 33 5.65 9.26 2.80
CA THR A 33 4.88 10.44 2.37
C THR A 33 4.76 11.47 3.48
N ASP A 34 4.58 12.72 3.08
CA ASP A 34 4.24 13.85 3.95
C ASP A 34 2.93 13.58 4.73
N ILE A 35 2.99 13.66 6.07
CA ILE A 35 1.88 13.36 6.97
C ILE A 35 0.69 14.31 6.78
N ASP A 36 0.92 15.51 6.27
CA ASP A 36 -0.14 16.49 5.98
C ASP A 36 -0.91 16.22 4.71
N LYS A 37 -0.46 15.25 3.91
CA LYS A 37 -1.17 14.81 2.71
C LYS A 37 -1.90 13.48 2.91
N LEU A 38 -1.74 12.86 4.08
CA LEU A 38 -2.37 11.59 4.41
C LEU A 38 -3.79 11.78 4.95
N SER A 39 -4.73 11.03 4.39
CA SER A 39 -6.09 10.92 4.90
C SER A 39 -6.10 10.10 6.20
N LEU A 40 -6.57 10.69 7.30
CA LEU A 40 -6.75 10.01 8.59
C LEU A 40 -7.67 8.80 8.45
N MET A 41 -8.79 8.95 7.74
CA MET A 41 -9.79 7.87 7.61
C MET A 41 -9.30 6.70 6.74
N SER A 42 -8.39 6.96 5.80
CA SER A 42 -7.87 5.92 4.91
C SER A 42 -6.68 5.15 5.52
N THR A 43 -5.98 5.76 6.49
CA THR A 43 -4.74 5.19 7.05
C THR A 43 -4.90 4.75 8.50
N PHE A 44 -5.66 5.52 9.30
CA PHE A 44 -5.65 5.49 10.75
C PHE A 44 -7.04 5.72 11.38
N PRO A 45 -8.12 5.06 10.88
CA PRO A 45 -9.49 5.33 11.33
C PRO A 45 -9.70 5.06 12.82
N ASN A 46 -9.01 4.04 13.36
CA ASN A 46 -9.10 3.66 14.77
C ASN A 46 -8.78 4.81 15.74
N PHE A 47 -7.87 5.73 15.38
CA PHE A 47 -7.57 6.86 16.26
C PHE A 47 -8.73 7.84 16.36
N LYS A 48 -9.47 8.04 15.27
CA LYS A 48 -10.65 8.90 15.25
C LYS A 48 -11.78 8.29 16.08
N GLU A 49 -12.05 7.01 15.88
CA GLU A 49 -13.07 6.27 16.62
C GLU A 49 -12.79 6.26 18.13
N LYS A 50 -11.53 6.06 18.52
CA LYS A 50 -11.14 6.09 19.94
C LYS A 50 -11.22 7.48 20.54
N GLU A 51 -10.83 8.51 19.79
CA GLU A 51 -11.00 9.88 20.24
C GLU A 51 -12.48 10.19 20.52
N GLU A 52 -13.37 9.84 19.59
CA GLU A 52 -14.81 10.07 19.72
C GLU A 52 -15.42 9.29 20.88
N ALA A 53 -15.06 8.01 21.05
CA ALA A 53 -15.58 7.18 22.12
C ALA A 53 -15.13 7.62 23.53
N PHE A 54 -13.93 8.20 23.67
CA PHE A 54 -13.36 8.54 24.98
C PHE A 54 -13.27 10.07 25.23
N GLY A 55 -13.67 10.89 24.26
CA GLY A 55 -13.54 12.35 24.28
C GLY A 55 -12.08 12.86 24.32
N SER A 56 -11.10 11.96 24.16
CA SER A 56 -9.67 12.28 24.20
C SER A 56 -8.86 11.13 23.63
N LEU A 57 -7.98 11.44 22.69
CA LEU A 57 -7.06 10.49 22.07
C LEU A 57 -6.19 9.76 23.11
N ILE A 58 -5.62 10.49 24.07
CA ILE A 58 -4.75 9.94 25.11
C ILE A 58 -5.52 8.94 25.99
N LYS A 59 -6.76 9.28 26.37
CA LYS A 59 -7.62 8.38 27.15
C LYS A 59 -7.93 7.10 26.38
N GLY A 60 -8.26 7.21 25.09
CA GLY A 60 -8.50 6.07 24.21
C GLY A 60 -7.29 5.14 24.08
N MET A 61 -6.09 5.70 23.90
CA MET A 61 -4.84 4.91 23.81
C MET A 61 -4.49 4.24 25.15
N LYS A 62 -4.81 4.87 26.29
CA LYS A 62 -4.61 4.27 27.61
C LYS A 62 -5.52 3.06 27.83
N ASP A 63 -6.78 3.13 27.43
CA ASP A 63 -7.70 1.98 27.46
C ASP A 63 -7.18 0.82 26.60
N GLU A 64 -6.72 1.11 25.38
CA GLU A 64 -6.17 0.09 24.49
C GLU A 64 -4.92 -0.59 25.07
N LYS A 65 -4.01 0.19 25.66
CA LYS A 65 -2.85 -0.33 26.39
C LYS A 65 -3.28 -1.29 27.50
N ASN A 66 -4.26 -0.90 28.30
CA ASN A 66 -4.76 -1.72 29.41
C ASN A 66 -5.40 -3.03 28.91
N LYS A 67 -6.18 -2.98 27.82
CA LYS A 67 -6.75 -4.17 27.17
C LYS A 67 -5.66 -5.13 26.68
N ARG A 68 -4.62 -4.62 26.03
CA ARG A 68 -3.45 -5.42 25.62
C ARG A 68 -2.75 -6.08 26.79
N LEU A 69 -2.59 -5.37 27.91
CA LEU A 69 -1.96 -5.92 29.12
C LEU A 69 -2.80 -7.05 29.71
N LYS A 70 -4.13 -6.89 29.80
CA LYS A 70 -5.04 -7.94 30.26
C LYS A 70 -5.01 -9.16 29.35
N GLN A 71 -5.05 -8.99 28.03
CA GLN A 71 -4.95 -10.09 27.08
C GLN A 71 -3.63 -10.86 27.21
N ARG A 72 -2.51 -10.16 27.44
CA ARG A 72 -1.20 -10.80 27.68
C ARG A 72 -1.16 -11.61 28.97
N GLN A 73 -1.88 -11.19 30.01
CA GLN A 73 -2.00 -11.95 31.26
C GLN A 73 -2.81 -13.24 31.07
N LEU A 74 -3.85 -13.21 30.22
CA LEU A 74 -4.68 -14.37 29.92
C LEU A 74 -3.97 -15.43 29.07
N TYR A 75 -3.02 -15.01 28.22
CA TYR A 75 -2.27 -15.91 27.33
C TYR A 75 -0.75 -15.75 27.50
N PRO A 76 -0.20 -16.18 28.65
CA PRO A 76 1.23 -16.12 28.91
C PRO A 76 1.97 -17.05 27.91
N GLY A 77 2.83 -16.47 27.07
CA GLY A 77 3.60 -17.20 26.05
C GLY A 77 3.20 -16.95 24.60
N ALA A 78 2.13 -16.19 24.35
CA ALA A 78 1.80 -15.75 22.99
C ALA A 78 3.00 -14.97 22.36
N PRO A 79 3.30 -15.18 21.06
CA PRO A 79 4.40 -14.50 20.38
C PRO A 79 4.34 -12.99 20.59
N LYS A 80 5.46 -12.39 21.01
CA LYS A 80 5.50 -10.99 21.51
C LYS A 80 5.49 -9.93 20.39
N GLY A 81 5.53 -10.33 19.12
CA GLY A 81 5.58 -9.44 17.96
C GLY A 81 4.22 -9.20 17.31
N GLN A 82 3.98 -7.97 16.84
CA GLN A 82 2.82 -7.63 16.02
C GLN A 82 3.00 -8.05 14.55
N PHE A 83 4.25 -8.18 14.11
CA PHE A 83 4.60 -8.61 12.75
C PHE A 83 4.80 -10.12 12.70
N LYS A 84 4.31 -10.74 11.63
CA LYS A 84 4.52 -12.16 11.33
C LYS A 84 5.25 -12.27 10.00
N GLN A 85 6.09 -13.28 9.90
CA GLN A 85 6.83 -13.61 8.70
C GLN A 85 6.66 -15.11 8.42
N PHE A 86 6.56 -15.49 7.14
CA PHE A 86 6.61 -16.90 6.77
C PHE A 86 8.04 -17.44 6.96
N LYS A 87 8.16 -18.69 7.42
CA LYS A 87 9.46 -19.33 7.68
C LYS A 87 10.37 -19.31 6.45
N HIS A 88 9.80 -19.34 5.25
CA HIS A 88 10.51 -19.37 3.98
C HIS A 88 10.44 -18.03 3.22
N GLY A 89 10.16 -16.92 3.91
CA GLY A 89 10.05 -15.59 3.32
C GLY A 89 8.67 -15.30 2.73
N LEU A 90 8.36 -14.02 2.46
CA LEU A 90 7.04 -13.64 1.91
C LEU A 90 6.80 -14.21 0.51
N ASN A 91 7.86 -14.46 -0.27
CA ASN A 91 7.72 -15.03 -1.61
C ASN A 91 7.12 -16.43 -1.60
N SER A 92 7.38 -17.23 -0.55
CA SER A 92 6.82 -18.58 -0.44
C SER A 92 5.29 -18.57 -0.39
N PHE A 93 4.68 -17.49 0.10
CA PHE A 93 3.23 -17.31 0.06
C PHE A 93 2.73 -17.08 -1.36
N ILE A 94 3.44 -16.27 -2.15
CA ILE A 94 3.11 -16.02 -3.55
C ILE A 94 3.25 -17.29 -4.39
N GLU A 95 4.34 -18.03 -4.21
CA GLU A 95 4.57 -19.32 -4.86
C GLU A 95 3.48 -20.34 -4.54
N ALA A 96 3.08 -20.46 -3.26
CA ALA A 96 2.01 -21.36 -2.85
C ALA A 96 0.65 -20.96 -3.45
N LEU A 97 0.35 -19.66 -3.50
CA LEU A 97 -0.88 -19.15 -4.09
C LEU A 97 -0.93 -19.38 -5.60
N GLU A 98 0.19 -19.18 -6.30
CA GLU A 98 0.32 -19.48 -7.72
C GLU A 98 0.02 -20.96 -8.03
N GLN A 99 0.59 -21.88 -7.24
CA GLN A 99 0.35 -23.31 -7.41
C GLN A 99 -1.11 -23.68 -7.13
N ASP A 100 -1.71 -23.13 -6.06
CA ASP A 100 -3.11 -23.38 -5.73
C ASP A 100 -4.07 -22.95 -6.85
N VAL A 101 -3.88 -21.77 -7.44
CA VAL A 101 -4.75 -21.31 -8.54
C VAL A 101 -4.52 -22.08 -9.84
N LYS A 102 -3.27 -22.49 -10.14
CA LYS A 102 -2.96 -23.37 -11.28
C LYS A 102 -3.65 -24.73 -11.13
N ASN A 103 -3.64 -25.31 -9.93
CA ASN A 103 -4.33 -26.57 -9.63
C ASN A 103 -5.86 -26.47 -9.80
N LYS A 104 -6.42 -25.26 -9.68
CA LYS A 104 -7.83 -24.95 -9.95
C LYS A 104 -8.13 -24.67 -11.44
N GLY A 105 -7.13 -24.80 -12.31
CA GLY A 105 -7.28 -24.61 -13.76
C GLY A 105 -7.11 -23.16 -14.24
N VAL A 106 -6.59 -22.26 -13.40
CA VAL A 106 -6.30 -20.88 -13.81
C VAL A 106 -5.07 -20.84 -14.70
N THR A 107 -5.21 -20.24 -15.90
CA THR A 107 -4.08 -20.01 -16.80
C THR A 107 -3.38 -18.70 -16.43
N ILE A 108 -2.08 -18.77 -16.11
CA ILE A 108 -1.26 -17.60 -15.81
C ILE A 108 -0.30 -17.36 -16.97
N ARG A 109 -0.36 -16.15 -17.54
CA ARG A 109 0.53 -15.72 -18.63
C ARG A 109 1.53 -14.68 -18.11
N TYR A 110 2.78 -15.10 -17.92
CA TYR A 110 3.88 -14.19 -17.58
C TYR A 110 4.38 -13.46 -18.82
N ASN A 111 5.11 -12.36 -18.61
CA ASN A 111 5.72 -11.56 -19.68
C ASN A 111 4.72 -11.16 -20.78
N THR A 112 3.44 -11.01 -20.42
CA THR A 112 2.34 -10.70 -21.33
C THR A 112 1.78 -9.35 -20.90
N SER A 113 2.32 -8.28 -21.48
CA SER A 113 1.85 -6.92 -21.21
C SER A 113 0.59 -6.63 -22.02
N VAL A 114 -0.36 -5.92 -21.39
CA VAL A 114 -1.58 -5.43 -22.00
C VAL A 114 -1.35 -3.98 -22.41
N ASP A 115 -1.53 -3.69 -23.69
CA ASP A 115 -1.36 -2.35 -24.25
C ASP A 115 -2.68 -1.58 -24.24
N ASP A 116 -3.82 -2.26 -24.45
CA ASP A 116 -5.14 -1.64 -24.43
C ASP A 116 -6.26 -2.61 -24.03
N ILE A 117 -7.38 -2.05 -23.55
CA ILE A 117 -8.62 -2.77 -23.25
C ILE A 117 -9.79 -2.06 -23.92
N ILE A 118 -10.30 -2.67 -24.98
CA ILE A 118 -11.41 -2.14 -25.77
C ILE A 118 -12.71 -2.73 -25.24
N THR A 119 -13.62 -1.87 -24.78
CA THR A 119 -14.94 -2.29 -24.31
C THR A 119 -15.92 -2.36 -25.48
N SER A 120 -16.52 -3.54 -25.68
CA SER A 120 -17.65 -3.75 -26.59
C SER A 120 -18.88 -4.15 -25.75
N GLN A 121 -20.10 -3.90 -26.24
CA GLN A 121 -21.36 -3.89 -25.47
C GLN A 121 -21.50 -4.93 -24.34
N LYS A 122 -21.01 -6.17 -24.51
CA LYS A 122 -21.05 -7.25 -23.50
C LYS A 122 -19.70 -7.92 -23.23
N GLN A 123 -18.62 -7.47 -23.87
CA GLN A 123 -17.33 -8.16 -23.84
C GLN A 123 -16.15 -7.17 -23.85
N TYR A 124 -15.06 -7.60 -23.25
CA TYR A 124 -13.81 -6.87 -23.17
C TYR A 124 -12.79 -7.51 -24.09
N LYS A 125 -12.26 -6.74 -25.02
CA LYS A 125 -11.19 -7.15 -25.92
C LYS A 125 -9.86 -6.63 -25.37
N ILE A 126 -8.94 -7.54 -25.06
CA ILE A 126 -7.61 -7.24 -24.54
C ILE A 126 -6.64 -7.22 -25.70
N VAL A 127 -5.90 -6.12 -25.87
CA VAL A 127 -4.83 -5.99 -26.87
C VAL A 127 -3.50 -6.13 -26.16
N TYR A 128 -2.70 -7.10 -26.59
CA TYR A 128 -1.38 -7.37 -26.03
C TYR A 128 -0.26 -6.69 -26.82
N SER A 129 0.91 -6.52 -26.22
CA SER A 129 2.05 -5.87 -26.89
C SER A 129 2.58 -6.61 -28.13
N ASN A 130 2.25 -7.88 -28.29
CA ASN A 130 2.55 -8.67 -29.49
C ASN A 130 1.43 -8.60 -30.55
N GLN A 131 0.50 -7.66 -30.42
CA GLN A 131 -0.68 -7.47 -31.29
C GLN A 131 -1.66 -8.66 -31.29
N GLN A 132 -1.51 -9.62 -30.38
CA GLN A 132 -2.54 -10.62 -30.15
C GLN A 132 -3.73 -10.00 -29.43
N GLU A 133 -4.89 -10.62 -29.59
CA GLU A 133 -6.14 -10.14 -29.03
C GLU A 133 -6.92 -11.32 -28.44
N ASP A 134 -7.39 -11.15 -27.20
CA ASP A 134 -8.29 -12.10 -26.54
C ASP A 134 -9.58 -11.39 -26.11
N VAL A 135 -10.68 -12.14 -26.01
CA VAL A 135 -12.00 -11.61 -25.63
C VAL A 135 -12.49 -12.29 -24.35
N PHE A 136 -13.00 -11.49 -23.42
CA PHE A 136 -13.52 -11.95 -22.13
C PHE A 136 -14.86 -11.29 -21.80
N ASP A 137 -15.73 -11.97 -21.05
CA ASP A 137 -17.01 -11.43 -20.61
C ASP A 137 -16.88 -10.48 -19.41
N GLY A 138 -15.76 -10.54 -18.71
CA GLY A 138 -15.47 -9.70 -17.54
C GLY A 138 -13.97 -9.58 -17.27
N ILE A 139 -13.58 -8.49 -16.63
CA ILE A 139 -12.18 -8.18 -16.31
C ILE A 139 -12.04 -7.76 -14.84
N LEU A 140 -10.95 -8.18 -14.20
CA LEU A 140 -10.53 -7.68 -12.89
C LEU A 140 -9.14 -7.05 -13.05
N VAL A 141 -9.06 -5.73 -12.81
CA VAL A 141 -7.82 -4.97 -12.97
C VAL A 141 -7.17 -4.77 -11.60
N THR A 142 -5.97 -5.32 -11.42
CA THR A 142 -5.16 -5.19 -10.20
C THR A 142 -3.82 -4.49 -10.45
N THR A 143 -3.67 -3.86 -11.62
CA THR A 143 -2.45 -3.12 -11.97
C THR A 143 -2.39 -1.77 -11.24
N PRO A 144 -1.18 -1.18 -11.07
CA PRO A 144 -1.05 0.15 -10.52
C PRO A 144 -1.90 1.17 -11.29
N HIS A 145 -2.38 2.20 -10.58
CA HIS A 145 -3.29 3.20 -11.15
C HIS A 145 -2.67 3.95 -12.38
N GLN A 146 -1.35 3.97 -12.54
CA GLN A 146 -0.70 4.56 -13.71
C GLN A 146 -0.86 3.72 -14.98
N VAL A 147 -0.92 2.40 -14.83
CA VAL A 147 -1.01 1.47 -15.96
C VAL A 147 -2.44 1.41 -16.48
N PHE A 148 -3.44 1.26 -15.60
CA PHE A 148 -4.83 1.19 -16.05
C PHE A 148 -5.32 2.49 -16.72
N LEU A 149 -4.76 3.65 -16.37
CA LEU A 149 -5.10 4.93 -17.02
C LEU A 149 -4.74 4.95 -18.51
N ASN A 150 -3.80 4.11 -18.96
CA ASN A 150 -3.49 3.97 -20.39
C ASN A 150 -4.65 3.29 -21.15
N TRP A 151 -5.37 2.38 -20.49
CA TRP A 151 -6.45 1.60 -21.10
C TRP A 151 -7.81 2.29 -20.96
N PHE A 152 -8.04 2.99 -19.85
CA PHE A 152 -9.34 3.61 -19.52
C PHE A 152 -9.29 5.14 -19.48
N GLY A 153 -8.23 5.75 -20.00
CA GLY A 153 -7.98 7.20 -19.87
C GLY A 153 -9.03 8.09 -20.53
N GLN A 154 -9.83 7.57 -21.47
CA GLN A 154 -10.90 8.34 -22.13
C GLN A 154 -12.26 8.24 -21.43
N ASP A 155 -12.43 7.32 -20.49
CA ASP A 155 -13.69 7.14 -19.78
C ASP A 155 -13.79 8.14 -18.61
N PRO A 156 -14.81 9.04 -18.61
CA PRO A 156 -14.99 10.05 -17.57
C PRO A 156 -15.11 9.49 -16.16
N ALA A 157 -15.54 8.22 -15.99
CA ALA A 157 -15.63 7.56 -14.69
C ALA A 157 -14.27 7.51 -13.97
N PHE A 158 -13.16 7.51 -14.72
CA PHE A 158 -11.80 7.40 -14.18
C PHE A 158 -11.05 8.73 -14.12
N ASP A 159 -11.68 9.85 -14.47
CA ASP A 159 -11.07 11.19 -14.38
C ASP A 159 -10.56 11.53 -12.98
N TYR A 160 -11.17 10.94 -11.95
CA TYR A 160 -10.70 11.06 -10.57
C TYR A 160 -9.23 10.65 -10.43
N PHE A 161 -8.81 9.55 -11.05
CA PHE A 161 -7.46 9.00 -10.92
C PHE A 161 -6.40 9.82 -11.65
N LYS A 162 -6.77 10.59 -12.68
CA LYS A 162 -5.84 11.48 -13.41
C LYS A 162 -5.22 12.56 -12.50
N ARG A 163 -5.90 12.91 -11.41
CA ARG A 163 -5.44 13.91 -10.43
C ARG A 163 -4.46 13.35 -9.40
N TRP A 164 -4.30 12.03 -9.32
CA TRP A 164 -3.43 11.40 -8.32
C TRP A 164 -2.00 11.26 -8.87
N ILE A 165 -1.16 12.24 -8.54
CA ILE A 165 0.29 12.15 -8.78
C ILE A 165 0.88 11.27 -7.69
N VAL A 166 1.28 10.04 -8.03
CA VAL A 166 2.20 9.29 -7.18
C VAL A 166 3.60 9.84 -7.41
N ARG A 167 4.07 10.69 -6.50
CA ARG A 167 5.51 11.00 -6.36
C ARG A 167 6.17 9.78 -5.73
N LEU A 168 6.52 8.82 -6.57
CA LEU A 168 7.07 7.51 -6.17
C LEU A 168 8.40 7.67 -5.43
N LEU A 169 8.56 6.84 -4.40
CA LEU A 169 9.80 6.37 -3.77
C LEU A 169 10.87 5.84 -4.78
N GLN A 170 10.59 5.86 -6.09
CA GLN A 170 11.55 5.58 -7.17
C GLN A 170 12.80 6.46 -7.08
N LEU A 171 12.68 7.73 -6.67
CA LEU A 171 13.87 8.59 -6.55
C LEU A 171 14.83 8.10 -5.47
N LEU A 172 14.31 7.56 -4.37
CA LEU A 172 15.11 7.09 -3.24
C LEU A 172 15.72 5.71 -3.53
N TYR A 173 14.98 4.81 -4.18
CA TYR A 173 15.49 3.51 -4.63
C TYR A 173 16.56 3.67 -5.72
N TRP A 174 16.34 4.56 -6.71
CA TRP A 174 17.32 4.86 -7.76
C TRP A 174 18.62 5.50 -7.22
N HIS A 175 18.50 6.40 -6.22
CA HIS A 175 19.66 7.03 -5.60
C HIS A 175 20.46 6.06 -4.72
N LEU A 176 19.78 5.18 -3.96
CA LEU A 176 20.42 4.13 -3.17
C LEU A 176 21.13 3.10 -4.07
N MET A 177 20.49 2.65 -5.15
CA MET A 177 21.07 1.69 -6.10
C MET A 177 22.28 2.25 -6.85
N LYS A 178 22.31 3.56 -7.19
CA LYS A 178 23.51 4.19 -7.78
C LYS A 178 24.68 4.27 -6.80
N LYS A 179 24.43 4.44 -5.50
CA LYS A 179 25.49 4.47 -4.48
C LYS A 179 26.08 3.08 -4.25
N THR A 180 25.26 2.04 -4.14
CA THR A 180 25.74 0.66 -4.01
C THR A 180 26.48 0.18 -5.26
N LEU A 181 26.03 0.54 -6.47
CA LEU A 181 26.73 0.17 -7.70
C LEU A 181 28.10 0.88 -7.83
N LYS A 182 28.21 2.15 -7.42
CA LYS A 182 29.50 2.87 -7.36
C LYS A 182 30.48 2.24 -6.36
N ILE A 183 30.00 1.82 -5.20
CA ILE A 183 30.83 1.17 -4.16
C ILE A 183 31.32 -0.19 -4.67
N LEU A 184 30.45 -0.98 -5.30
CA LEU A 184 30.82 -2.29 -5.86
C LEU A 184 31.84 -2.17 -7.01
N MET A 185 31.73 -1.14 -7.86
CA MET A 185 32.71 -0.88 -8.92
C MET A 185 34.07 -0.38 -8.39
N MET A 186 34.11 0.35 -7.27
CA MET A 186 35.38 0.77 -6.64
C MET A 186 36.15 -0.41 -6.01
N VAL A 187 35.43 -1.38 -5.44
CA VAL A 187 36.04 -2.56 -4.80
C VAL A 187 36.58 -3.57 -5.83
N LEU A 188 36.02 -3.60 -7.05
CA LEU A 188 36.52 -4.45 -8.14
C LEU A 188 37.66 -3.81 -8.96
N ALA A 189 37.98 -2.53 -8.70
CA ALA A 189 39.01 -1.77 -9.41
C ALA A 189 40.25 -1.46 -8.53
N SER A 190 40.37 -2.09 -7.36
CA SER A 190 41.53 -2.05 -6.47
C SER A 190 42.11 -3.45 -6.30
#